data_AF-A0A7C8Z7M6-F1
#
_entry.id   AF-A0A7C8Z7M6-F1
#
_cell.length_a   1.000
_cell.length_b   1.000
_cell.length_c   1.000
_cell.angle_alpha   90.00
_cell.angle_beta   90.00
_cell.angle_gamma   90.00
#
_symmetry.space_group_name_H-M   'P 1'
#
loop_
_entity.id
_entity.type
_entity.pdbx_description
1 polymer ?
#
loop_
_entity_poly.entity_id
_entity_poly.type
_entity_poly.pdbx_seq_one_letter_code
_entity_poly.pdbx_strand_id
1 'polypeptide(L)'
;SPAIAAGAGVVGDKLTSTYDLVEQMQYLYVRVVKAKDLPSKDVTGGCDPYVEVRLGNYKGTTRHFEKNTKPEWNQVFAFSKERIQASIVEIVVKDKDAIKDDFIGRIIFDLNEVPRRVPPDSPLAPQWYRLEDRKGDKAKGELMLAVWMGTQADEAFSEAWHSDAASVSGEAVAKIRSKVYLSPKLWYLRVNVIEAQDLLPNDKTRFPECYVKAMWGNQAFRTKICPPKTLNPMWNEDLLFVAAEPFEDPLVLTVEDRIGPGKDDTLGGCVIPLHSLQRRFDHKPVNSRWYNLEKHVIVDGE
;
A
#
# COMPACT_ATOMS: atom_id res chain seq x y z
N SER A 1 12.19 -8.58 27.85
CA SER A 1 10.92 -9.27 28.16
C SER A 1 9.86 -8.22 28.42
N PRO A 2 8.73 -8.17 27.69
CA PRO A 2 7.65 -7.28 28.07
C PRO A 2 6.81 -7.91 29.18
N ALA A 3 6.38 -7.07 30.13
CA ALA A 3 5.56 -7.46 31.27
C ALA A 3 4.07 -7.46 30.87
N ILE A 4 3.37 -8.53 31.23
CA ILE A 4 1.92 -8.68 31.06
C ILE A 4 1.25 -8.20 32.34
N ALA A 5 0.46 -7.12 32.26
CA ALA A 5 -0.48 -6.75 33.31
C ALA A 5 -1.89 -7.14 32.85
N ALA A 6 -2.50 -8.07 33.59
CA ALA A 6 -3.91 -8.44 33.44
C ALA A 6 -4.77 -7.55 34.36
N GLY A 7 -5.86 -7.01 33.80
CA GLY A 7 -6.91 -6.32 34.55
C GLY A 7 -8.15 -6.16 33.69
N ALA A 8 -9.24 -6.84 34.07
CA ALA A 8 -10.48 -6.97 33.33
C ALA A 8 -11.40 -5.74 33.45
N GLY A 9 -12.18 -5.49 32.39
CA GLY A 9 -13.32 -4.55 32.40
C GLY A 9 -13.89 -4.33 30.99
N VAL A 10 -14.95 -5.06 30.64
CA VAL A 10 -15.72 -4.90 29.39
C VAL A 10 -16.53 -3.61 29.43
N VAL A 11 -16.29 -2.64 28.54
CA VAL A 11 -17.32 -1.80 27.87
C VAL A 11 -16.72 -1.18 26.59
N GLY A 12 -17.34 -1.47 25.44
CA GLY A 12 -17.27 -0.66 24.21
C GLY A 12 -16.33 -1.18 23.12
N ASP A 13 -16.90 -1.75 22.06
CA ASP A 13 -16.25 -1.98 20.77
C ASP A 13 -15.69 -0.65 20.22
N LYS A 14 -14.45 -0.33 20.58
CA LYS A 14 -13.56 0.46 19.72
C LYS A 14 -12.60 -0.54 19.13
N LEU A 15 -12.75 -0.79 17.83
CA LEU A 15 -11.75 -1.48 17.03
C LEU A 15 -10.39 -0.87 17.35
N THR A 16 -9.56 -1.59 18.11
CA THR A 16 -8.16 -1.23 18.29
C THR A 16 -7.55 -1.25 16.89
N SER A 17 -7.26 -0.05 16.38
CA SER A 17 -6.70 0.09 15.05
C SER A 17 -5.31 -0.53 15.07
N THR A 18 -4.83 -1.11 13.97
CA THR A 18 -3.49 -1.73 13.90
C THR A 18 -2.36 -0.77 14.30
N TYR A 19 -2.64 0.54 14.29
CA TYR A 19 -1.76 1.62 14.74
C TYR A 19 -1.70 1.83 16.26
N ASP A 20 -2.53 1.15 17.06
CA ASP A 20 -2.52 1.20 18.54
C ASP A 20 -1.46 0.27 19.16
N LEU A 21 -0.83 -0.59 18.34
CA LEU A 21 0.21 -1.55 18.76
C LEU A 21 1.64 -1.03 18.57
N VAL A 22 1.81 0.15 17.97
CA VAL A 22 3.08 0.82 17.73
C VAL A 22 3.01 2.24 18.29
N GLU A 23 4.17 2.84 18.56
CA GLU A 23 4.21 4.26 18.95
C GLU A 23 3.62 5.12 17.81
N GLN A 24 2.57 5.88 18.13
CA GLN A 24 1.89 6.73 17.16
C GLN A 24 2.80 7.91 16.81
N MET A 25 3.31 7.92 15.58
CA MET A 25 4.12 9.01 15.05
C MET A 25 3.20 10.08 14.52
N GLN A 26 3.39 11.31 14.99
CA GLN A 26 2.60 12.46 14.56
C GLN A 26 3.28 13.16 13.40
N TYR A 27 2.49 13.59 12.43
CA TYR A 27 2.97 14.29 11.24
C TYR A 27 2.16 15.56 11.02
N LEU A 28 2.83 16.60 10.54
CA LEU A 28 2.20 17.75 9.89
C LEU A 28 2.06 17.43 8.41
N TYR A 29 0.82 17.40 7.92
CA TYR A 29 0.51 17.25 6.51
C TYR A 29 0.22 18.58 5.85
N VAL A 30 0.78 18.78 4.66
CA VAL A 30 0.50 19.93 3.79
C VAL A 30 0.17 19.40 2.40
N ARG A 31 -1.08 19.54 1.97
CA ARG A 31 -1.52 19.20 0.61
C ARG A 31 -1.57 20.46 -0.24
N VAL A 32 -0.68 20.54 -1.22
CA VAL A 32 -0.66 21.60 -2.22
C VAL A 32 -1.43 21.12 -3.46
N VAL A 33 -2.61 21.70 -3.69
CA VAL A 33 -3.51 21.24 -4.76
C VAL A 33 -3.22 21.98 -6.05
N LYS A 34 -3.51 23.29 -6.10
CA LYS A 34 -3.39 24.11 -7.30
C LYS A 34 -3.35 25.61 -7.01
N ALA A 35 -2.87 26.41 -7.95
CA ALA A 35 -2.91 27.87 -7.87
C ALA A 35 -3.73 28.50 -9.00
N LYS A 36 -4.10 29.77 -8.83
CA LYS A 36 -4.71 30.60 -9.88
C LYS A 36 -4.31 32.06 -9.71
N ASP A 37 -4.56 32.84 -10.75
CA ASP A 37 -4.34 34.29 -10.79
C ASP A 37 -2.90 34.71 -10.45
N LEU A 38 -1.93 33.84 -10.74
CA LEU A 38 -0.50 34.14 -10.57
C LEU A 38 -0.07 35.27 -11.52
N PRO A 39 0.99 36.03 -11.20
CA PRO A 39 1.53 37.06 -12.07
C PRO A 39 1.94 36.50 -13.44
N SER A 40 1.54 37.17 -14.52
CA SER A 40 2.11 36.99 -15.86
C SER A 40 3.26 38.00 -16.01
N LYS A 41 4.48 37.57 -16.29
CA LYS A 41 5.58 38.50 -16.64
C LYS A 41 5.37 38.91 -18.11
N ASP A 42 4.82 40.09 -18.34
CA ASP A 42 4.35 40.54 -19.66
C ASP A 42 5.45 40.99 -20.66
N VAL A 43 6.73 40.60 -20.50
CA VAL A 43 7.79 41.05 -21.44
C VAL A 43 8.81 39.98 -21.86
N THR A 44 9.10 38.95 -21.06
CA THR A 44 10.23 38.03 -21.37
C THR A 44 10.04 36.53 -21.09
N GLY A 45 8.91 36.08 -20.56
CA GLY A 45 8.75 34.64 -20.27
C GLY A 45 7.50 34.37 -19.45
N GLY A 46 6.84 33.24 -19.70
CA GLY A 46 5.71 32.82 -18.87
C GLY A 46 6.16 32.51 -17.44
N CYS A 47 5.19 32.44 -16.52
CA CYS A 47 5.46 32.01 -15.16
C CYS A 47 5.62 30.49 -15.14
N ASP A 48 6.72 30.00 -14.57
CA ASP A 48 7.07 28.60 -14.40
C ASP A 48 6.90 28.17 -12.93
N PRO A 49 5.68 28.16 -12.35
CA PRO A 49 5.52 28.15 -10.92
C PRO A 49 5.83 26.80 -10.28
N TYR A 50 6.37 26.87 -9.06
CA TYR A 50 6.46 25.76 -8.12
C TYR A 50 6.21 26.23 -6.68
N VAL A 51 5.94 25.29 -5.78
CA VAL A 51 5.69 25.55 -4.37
C VAL A 51 6.78 24.93 -3.49
N GLU A 52 7.25 25.70 -2.52
CA GLU A 52 8.21 25.30 -1.51
C GLU A 52 7.54 25.33 -0.13
N VAL A 53 7.47 24.18 0.54
CA VAL A 53 6.94 24.05 1.90
C VAL A 53 8.10 23.98 2.88
N ARG A 54 8.15 24.91 3.83
CA ARG A 54 9.24 25.11 4.78
C ARG A 54 8.76 24.94 6.21
N LEU A 55 9.47 24.11 6.96
CA LEU A 55 9.18 23.88 8.37
C LEU A 55 10.50 23.74 9.15
N GLY A 56 10.90 24.82 9.82
CA GLY A 56 12.22 24.92 10.44
C GLY A 56 13.32 24.68 9.42
N ASN A 57 14.13 23.62 9.63
CA ASN A 57 15.22 23.25 8.73
C ASN A 57 14.78 22.35 7.56
N TYR A 58 13.52 21.90 7.54
CA TYR A 58 13.01 21.03 6.49
C TYR A 58 12.41 21.86 5.35
N LYS A 59 12.65 21.38 4.12
CA LYS A 59 12.17 22.00 2.90
C LYS A 59 11.73 20.91 1.90
N GLY A 60 10.46 20.92 1.55
CA GLY A 60 9.90 20.14 0.45
C GLY A 60 9.55 21.05 -0.73
N THR A 61 9.77 20.59 -1.97
CA THR A 61 9.45 21.36 -3.18
C THR A 61 8.63 20.54 -4.15
N THR A 62 7.62 21.16 -4.78
CA THR A 62 6.90 20.54 -5.89
C THR A 62 7.72 20.60 -7.18
N ARG A 63 7.29 19.85 -8.20
CA ARG A 63 7.72 20.11 -9.58
C ARG A 63 7.29 21.52 -10.02
N HIS A 64 8.01 22.10 -10.98
CA HIS A 64 7.58 23.31 -11.67
C HIS A 64 6.78 22.95 -12.92
N PHE A 65 5.99 23.91 -13.42
CA PHE A 65 5.28 23.80 -14.69
C PHE A 65 5.66 24.97 -15.59
N GLU A 66 6.09 24.72 -16.81
CA GLU A 66 6.46 25.81 -17.73
C GLU A 66 5.24 26.62 -18.20
N LYS A 67 5.34 27.95 -18.13
CA LYS A 67 4.41 28.95 -18.66
C LYS A 67 2.96 28.71 -18.25
N ASN A 68 2.72 28.31 -17.00
CA ASN A 68 1.41 27.95 -16.50
C ASN A 68 0.99 28.80 -15.30
N THR A 69 0.05 29.72 -15.48
CA THR A 69 -0.47 30.58 -14.39
C THR A 69 -1.59 29.93 -13.56
N LYS A 70 -2.00 28.70 -13.91
CA LYS A 70 -3.02 27.88 -13.21
C LYS A 70 -2.51 26.44 -12.97
N PRO A 71 -1.37 26.27 -12.29
CA PRO A 71 -0.75 24.96 -12.08
C PRO A 71 -1.57 24.08 -11.13
N GLU A 72 -1.61 22.77 -11.39
CA GLU A 72 -2.19 21.76 -10.49
C GLU A 72 -1.12 20.73 -10.11
N TRP A 73 -0.68 20.73 -8.84
CA TRP A 73 0.38 19.85 -8.34
C TRP A 73 -0.18 18.58 -7.70
N ASN A 74 -1.26 18.69 -6.93
CA ASN A 74 -1.83 17.57 -6.17
C ASN A 74 -0.79 16.79 -5.35
N GLN A 75 0.11 17.51 -4.67
CA GLN A 75 1.22 16.92 -3.93
C GLN A 75 1.02 17.09 -2.42
N VAL A 76 1.27 16.02 -1.67
CA VAL A 76 1.23 16.04 -0.20
C VAL A 76 2.64 15.96 0.37
N PHE A 77 2.90 16.73 1.42
CA PHE A 77 4.11 16.70 2.22
C PHE A 77 3.75 16.27 3.64
N ALA A 78 4.54 15.39 4.24
CA ALA A 78 4.42 14.93 5.61
C ALA A 78 5.72 15.22 6.37
N PHE A 79 5.63 16.01 7.44
CA PHE A 79 6.76 16.36 8.29
C PHE A 79 6.61 15.71 9.65
N SER A 80 7.59 14.90 10.07
CA SER A 80 7.56 14.20 11.37
C SER A 80 7.67 15.18 12.53
N LYS A 81 6.70 15.12 13.47
CA LYS A 81 6.57 16.04 14.60
C LYS A 81 7.71 15.94 15.61
N GLU A 82 8.29 14.76 15.79
CA GLU A 82 9.40 14.54 16.74
C GLU A 82 10.61 15.43 16.45
N ARG A 83 10.73 15.93 15.21
CA ARG A 83 11.83 16.79 14.76
C ARG A 83 11.40 18.24 14.49
N ILE A 84 10.14 18.59 14.77
CA ILE A 84 9.63 19.96 14.60
C ILE A 84 10.01 20.79 15.82
N GLN A 85 10.93 21.74 15.63
CA GLN A 85 11.21 22.81 16.61
C GLN A 85 10.58 24.16 16.22
N ALA A 86 9.98 24.23 15.03
CA ALA A 86 9.35 25.45 14.52
C ALA A 86 7.88 25.54 14.99
N SER A 87 7.40 26.76 15.23
CA SER A 87 5.98 27.02 15.55
C SER A 87 5.13 27.38 14.32
N ILE A 88 5.77 27.55 13.16
CA ILE A 88 5.11 27.94 11.91
C ILE A 88 5.56 27.07 10.73
N VAL A 89 4.66 26.89 9.76
CA VAL A 89 4.98 26.37 8.42
C VAL A 89 4.79 27.48 7.39
N GLU A 90 5.79 27.70 6.54
CA GLU A 90 5.76 28.70 5.47
C GLU A 90 5.62 27.98 4.11
N ILE A 91 4.58 28.31 3.34
CA ILE A 91 4.33 27.82 2.00
C ILE A 91 4.65 28.95 1.03
N VAL A 92 5.68 28.79 0.20
CA VAL A 92 6.17 29.82 -0.71
C VAL A 92 5.94 29.42 -2.16
N VAL A 93 5.27 30.27 -2.92
CA VAL A 93 5.12 30.12 -4.38
C VAL A 93 6.25 30.90 -5.07
N LYS A 94 6.93 30.25 -6.01
CA LYS A 94 8.05 30.84 -6.75
C LYS A 94 7.92 30.57 -8.25
N ASP A 95 8.55 31.45 -9.01
CA ASP A 95 8.75 31.33 -10.45
C ASP A 95 10.12 30.68 -10.71
N LYS A 96 10.18 29.63 -11.52
CA LYS A 96 11.45 29.01 -11.87
C LYS A 96 12.12 29.83 -12.97
N ASP A 97 13.29 30.40 -12.66
CA ASP A 97 14.06 31.23 -13.60
C ASP A 97 15.48 30.69 -13.79
N ALA A 98 16.11 31.00 -14.92
CA ALA A 98 17.43 30.47 -15.29
C ALA A 98 18.56 30.88 -14.33
N ILE A 99 18.46 32.07 -13.71
CA ILE A 99 19.52 32.61 -12.84
C ILE A 99 19.13 32.51 -11.37
N LYS A 100 17.91 32.95 -11.03
CA LYS A 100 17.43 32.96 -9.66
C LYS A 100 15.91 32.95 -9.66
N ASP A 101 15.35 31.95 -9.00
CA ASP A 101 13.91 31.80 -8.85
C ASP A 101 13.28 33.01 -8.15
N ASP A 102 12.30 33.62 -8.80
CA ASP A 102 11.60 34.79 -8.27
C ASP A 102 10.52 34.42 -7.25
N PHE A 103 10.39 35.24 -6.21
CA PHE A 103 9.34 35.08 -5.21
C PHE A 103 8.02 35.63 -5.74
N ILE A 104 6.97 34.81 -5.76
CA ILE A 104 5.62 35.24 -6.15
C ILE A 104 4.82 35.64 -4.91
N GLY A 105 4.81 34.80 -3.88
CA GLY A 105 4.05 35.03 -2.66
C GLY A 105 4.18 33.89 -1.67
N ARG A 106 3.62 34.07 -0.46
CA ARG A 106 3.62 33.05 0.58
C ARG A 106 2.32 32.98 1.36
N ILE A 107 2.18 31.89 2.12
CA ILE A 107 1.15 31.67 3.15
C ILE A 107 1.86 31.10 4.38
N ILE A 108 1.48 31.55 5.57
CA ILE A 108 2.05 31.09 6.85
C ILE A 108 0.92 30.52 7.70
N PHE A 109 1.15 29.36 8.33
CA PHE A 109 0.26 28.81 9.34
C PHE A 109 0.99 28.69 10.68
N ASP A 110 0.34 29.13 11.75
CA ASP A 110 0.72 28.77 13.12
C ASP A 110 0.32 27.31 13.38
N LEU A 111 1.28 26.48 13.77
CA LEU A 111 1.05 25.05 14.00
C LEU A 111 0.11 24.77 15.17
N ASN A 112 -0.11 25.74 16.07
CA ASN A 112 -1.08 25.63 17.16
C ASN A 112 -2.52 25.75 16.67
N GLU A 113 -2.73 26.41 15.52
CA GLU A 113 -4.05 26.60 14.90
C GLU A 113 -4.38 25.51 13.88
N VAL A 114 -3.39 24.68 13.52
CA VAL A 114 -3.59 23.58 12.56
C VAL A 114 -4.51 22.51 13.17
N PRO A 115 -5.61 22.16 12.49
CA PRO A 115 -6.55 21.16 12.99
C PRO A 115 -5.90 19.78 13.07
N ARG A 116 -6.30 18.99 14.07
CA ARG A 116 -5.92 17.57 14.15
C ARG A 116 -6.98 16.72 13.47
N ARG A 117 -6.53 15.76 12.66
CA ARG A 117 -7.35 14.72 12.04
C ARG A 117 -6.97 13.37 12.64
N VAL A 118 -7.97 12.61 13.05
CA VAL A 118 -7.78 11.21 13.45
C VAL A 118 -8.72 10.37 12.59
N PRO A 119 -8.23 9.38 11.82
CA PRO A 119 -9.12 8.47 11.11
C PRO A 119 -10.18 7.88 12.05
N PRO A 120 -11.47 7.80 11.67
CA PRO A 120 -12.00 7.85 10.30
C PRO A 120 -12.51 9.22 9.84
N ASP A 121 -12.09 10.33 10.45
CA ASP A 121 -12.59 11.66 10.08
C ASP A 121 -12.43 11.96 8.58
N SER A 122 -13.47 12.58 8.01
CA SER A 122 -13.47 13.00 6.59
C SER A 122 -12.25 13.88 6.28
N PRO A 123 -11.65 13.74 5.08
CA PRO A 123 -10.47 14.52 4.71
C PRO A 123 -10.76 16.02 4.80
N LEU A 124 -9.81 16.78 5.34
CA LEU A 124 -9.93 18.24 5.42
C LEU A 124 -10.03 18.81 4.00
N ALA A 125 -11.16 19.47 3.71
CA ALA A 125 -11.39 20.05 2.39
C ALA A 125 -10.33 21.15 2.12
N PRO A 126 -9.60 21.07 0.99
CA PRO A 126 -8.69 22.14 0.60
C PRO A 126 -9.40 23.48 0.44
N GLN A 127 -8.77 24.55 0.91
CA GLN A 127 -9.30 25.91 0.86
C GLN A 127 -8.40 26.81 0.03
N TRP A 128 -8.98 27.88 -0.51
CA TRP A 128 -8.23 28.92 -1.20
C TRP A 128 -7.65 29.91 -0.20
N TYR A 129 -6.34 30.14 -0.31
CA TYR A 129 -5.61 31.13 0.47
C TYR A 129 -5.03 32.18 -0.46
N ARG A 130 -5.22 33.44 -0.08
CA ARG A 130 -4.62 34.57 -0.79
C ARG A 130 -3.13 34.63 -0.48
N LEU A 131 -2.29 34.84 -1.49
CA LEU A 131 -0.86 35.00 -1.28
C LEU A 131 -0.54 36.34 -0.63
N GLU A 132 0.49 36.34 0.22
CA GLU A 132 1.09 37.53 0.80
C GLU A 132 2.48 37.80 0.22
N ASP A 133 2.87 39.06 0.17
CA ASP A 133 4.21 39.46 -0.21
C ASP A 133 5.20 39.27 0.96
N ARG A 134 6.44 39.76 0.82
CA ARG A 134 7.46 39.64 1.87
C ARG A 134 7.17 40.49 3.11
N LYS A 135 6.33 41.52 2.98
CA LYS A 135 5.92 42.42 4.06
C LYS A 135 4.66 41.93 4.78
N GLY A 136 3.97 40.93 4.21
CA GLY A 136 2.68 40.44 4.71
C GLY A 136 1.48 41.13 4.06
N ASP A 137 1.71 41.96 3.03
CA ASP A 137 0.64 42.62 2.30
C ASP A 137 0.05 41.68 1.24
N LYS A 138 -1.23 41.88 0.87
CA LYS A 138 -1.91 41.05 -0.13
C LYS A 138 -1.15 41.10 -1.46
N ALA A 139 -0.67 39.95 -1.93
CA ALA A 139 -0.04 39.76 -3.23
C ALA A 139 -1.05 39.29 -4.28
N LYS A 140 -0.59 39.17 -5.53
CA LYS A 140 -1.36 38.60 -6.64
C LYS A 140 -1.23 37.07 -6.64
N GLY A 141 -2.36 36.38 -6.83
CA GLY A 141 -2.45 34.92 -6.85
C GLY A 141 -3.11 34.33 -5.62
N GLU A 142 -3.71 33.15 -5.81
CA GLU A 142 -4.31 32.34 -4.75
C GLU A 142 -3.81 30.90 -4.87
N LEU A 143 -3.59 30.24 -3.73
CA LEU A 143 -3.15 28.85 -3.64
C LEU A 143 -4.21 28.04 -2.89
N MET A 144 -4.66 26.94 -3.48
CA MET A 144 -5.57 25.99 -2.85
C MET A 144 -4.77 24.91 -2.15
N LEU A 145 -4.93 24.80 -0.83
CA LEU A 145 -4.20 23.84 -0.01
C LEU A 145 -5.01 23.38 1.21
N ALA A 146 -4.55 22.31 1.85
CA ALA A 146 -5.03 21.85 3.16
C ALA A 146 -3.83 21.60 4.08
N VAL A 147 -3.95 21.99 5.36
CA VAL A 147 -2.94 21.72 6.38
C VAL A 147 -3.62 21.06 7.58
N TRP A 148 -3.09 19.94 8.04
CA TRP A 148 -3.61 19.23 9.21
C TRP A 148 -2.51 18.46 9.95
N MET A 149 -2.72 18.25 11.23
CA MET A 149 -1.93 17.32 12.04
C MET A 149 -2.58 15.94 11.96
N GLY A 150 -1.81 14.91 11.63
CA GLY A 150 -2.29 13.53 11.53
C GLY A 150 -1.27 12.53 12.08
N THR A 151 -1.51 11.25 11.82
CA THR A 151 -0.60 10.15 12.18
C THR A 151 -0.27 9.33 10.94
N GLN A 152 0.63 8.34 11.07
CA GLN A 152 0.93 7.39 9.99
C GLN A 152 -0.28 6.59 9.48
N ALA A 153 -1.43 6.68 10.17
CA ALA A 153 -2.70 6.10 9.76
C ALA A 153 -3.49 6.95 8.74
N ASP A 154 -3.05 8.19 8.46
CA ASP A 154 -3.70 9.04 7.47
C ASP A 154 -3.55 8.44 6.06
N GLU A 155 -4.62 8.43 5.28
CA GLU A 155 -4.65 7.93 3.91
C GLU A 155 -3.60 8.63 3.02
N ALA A 156 -3.27 9.89 3.32
CA ALA A 156 -2.26 10.65 2.59
C ALA A 156 -0.83 10.22 2.92
N PHE A 157 -0.61 9.43 3.97
CA PHE A 157 0.74 9.04 4.43
C PHE A 157 1.53 8.27 3.35
N SER A 158 0.88 7.36 2.63
CA SER A 158 1.56 6.55 1.60
C SER A 158 1.99 7.34 0.36
N GLU A 159 1.29 8.41 0.02
CA GLU A 159 1.55 9.23 -1.17
C GLU A 159 2.37 10.50 -0.87
N ALA A 160 2.49 10.86 0.41
CA ALA A 160 3.20 12.07 0.81
C ALA A 160 4.72 11.96 0.62
N TRP A 161 5.33 13.09 0.29
CA TRP A 161 6.77 13.29 0.47
C TRP A 161 7.08 13.36 1.97
N HIS A 162 8.06 12.59 2.45
CA HIS A 162 8.39 12.55 3.88
C HIS A 162 9.71 13.27 4.21
N SER A 163 9.70 14.09 5.26
CA SER A 163 10.86 14.88 5.67
C SER A 163 12.03 14.05 6.21
N ASP A 164 11.78 12.86 6.72
CA ASP A 164 12.79 11.92 7.26
C ASP A 164 13.56 11.17 6.15
N ALA A 165 12.95 11.00 4.98
CA ALA A 165 13.56 10.46 3.77
C ALA A 165 14.30 11.51 2.93
N ALA A 166 14.25 12.80 3.31
CA ALA A 166 14.80 13.93 2.56
C ALA A 166 16.34 13.98 2.49
N SER A 167 17.05 13.07 3.16
CA SER A 167 18.49 12.84 2.96
C SER A 167 18.81 12.15 1.64
N VAL A 168 17.80 11.67 0.90
CA VAL A 168 17.92 11.11 -0.44
C VAL A 168 17.54 12.16 -1.48
N SER A 169 18.38 12.36 -2.51
CA SER A 169 18.21 13.42 -3.52
C SER A 169 16.86 13.36 -4.25
N GLY A 170 16.35 14.52 -4.70
CA GLY A 170 14.96 14.76 -5.09
C GLY A 170 14.33 13.88 -6.17
N GLU A 171 15.12 13.20 -7.03
CA GLU A 171 14.60 12.23 -8.00
C GLU A 171 14.35 10.84 -7.39
N ALA A 172 15.06 10.50 -6.31
CA ALA A 172 14.90 9.23 -5.62
C ALA A 172 13.70 9.25 -4.66
N VAL A 173 13.30 10.41 -4.13
CA VAL A 173 12.16 10.51 -3.19
C VAL A 173 10.82 10.15 -3.87
N ALA A 174 10.65 10.50 -5.16
CA ALA A 174 9.47 10.06 -5.92
C ALA A 174 9.42 8.53 -6.15
N LYS A 175 10.55 7.84 -5.98
CA LYS A 175 10.68 6.37 -6.07
C LYS A 175 10.68 5.68 -4.70
N ILE A 176 10.89 6.43 -3.62
CA ILE A 176 10.78 5.92 -2.25
C ILE A 176 9.32 6.05 -1.84
N ARG A 177 8.50 5.09 -2.28
CA ARG A 177 7.19 4.86 -1.68
C ARG A 177 7.42 4.17 -0.35
N SER A 178 6.94 4.77 0.74
CA SER A 178 6.72 4.03 1.96
C SER A 178 5.76 2.88 1.63
N LYS A 179 6.28 1.65 1.55
CA LYS A 179 5.41 0.47 1.62
C LYS A 179 4.77 0.54 2.99
N VAL A 180 3.53 1.00 3.03
CA VAL A 180 2.68 0.83 4.20
C VAL A 180 2.56 -0.67 4.37
N TYR A 181 3.30 -1.21 5.33
CA TYR A 181 2.98 -2.51 5.89
C TYR A 181 1.67 -2.31 6.65
N LEU A 182 0.54 -2.37 5.94
CA LEU A 182 -0.67 -2.89 6.56
C LEU A 182 -0.20 -4.24 7.11
N SER A 183 -0.15 -4.42 8.42
CA SER A 183 0.09 -5.75 8.97
C SER A 183 -1.09 -6.58 8.51
N PRO A 184 -0.94 -7.39 7.44
CA PRO A 184 -2.10 -8.05 6.91
C PRO A 184 -2.58 -9.00 8.00
N LYS A 185 -3.90 -9.11 8.17
CA LYS A 185 -4.40 -10.18 9.03
C LYS A 185 -3.92 -11.48 8.43
N LEU A 186 -3.06 -12.17 9.18
CA LEU A 186 -2.50 -13.44 8.77
C LEU A 186 -3.48 -14.55 9.14
N TRP A 187 -3.65 -15.46 8.20
CA TRP A 187 -4.48 -16.62 8.31
C TRP A 187 -3.66 -17.86 7.97
N TYR A 188 -4.07 -18.98 8.54
CA TYR A 188 -3.57 -20.27 8.09
C TYR A 188 -4.56 -20.86 7.08
N LEU A 189 -4.13 -20.97 5.83
CA LEU A 189 -4.84 -21.77 4.83
C LEU A 189 -4.35 -23.20 4.93
N ARG A 190 -5.17 -24.06 5.53
CA ARG A 190 -4.93 -25.51 5.60
C ARG A 190 -5.62 -26.18 4.42
N VAL A 191 -4.83 -26.77 3.54
CA VAL A 191 -5.29 -27.57 2.40
C VAL A 191 -5.09 -29.04 2.73
N ASN A 192 -6.17 -29.75 3.01
CA ASN A 192 -6.12 -31.20 3.21
C ASN A 192 -6.32 -31.89 1.86
N VAL A 193 -5.24 -32.47 1.32
CA VAL A 193 -5.26 -33.23 0.07
C VAL A 193 -5.58 -34.68 0.39
N ILE A 194 -6.83 -35.09 0.15
CA ILE A 194 -7.33 -36.41 0.54
C ILE A 194 -6.94 -37.47 -0.51
N GLU A 195 -7.52 -37.36 -1.70
CA GLU A 195 -7.40 -38.36 -2.75
C GLU A 195 -7.69 -37.75 -4.14
N ALA A 196 -7.29 -38.46 -5.19
CA ALA A 196 -7.73 -38.24 -6.56
C ALA A 196 -8.24 -39.56 -7.15
N GLN A 197 -9.17 -39.48 -8.10
CA GLN A 197 -9.77 -40.66 -8.73
C GLN A 197 -9.75 -40.51 -10.26
N ASP A 198 -9.67 -41.65 -10.95
CA ASP A 198 -9.74 -41.76 -12.41
C ASP A 198 -8.72 -40.90 -13.16
N LEU A 199 -7.48 -40.83 -12.66
CA LEU A 199 -6.40 -40.09 -13.30
C LEU A 199 -6.07 -40.64 -14.70
N LEU A 200 -5.75 -39.74 -15.63
CA LEU A 200 -5.43 -40.05 -17.02
C LEU A 200 -3.95 -39.75 -17.31
N PRO A 201 -3.02 -40.71 -17.12
CA PRO A 201 -1.61 -40.52 -17.43
C PRO A 201 -1.38 -40.37 -18.93
N ASN A 202 -0.40 -39.52 -19.28
CA ASN A 202 0.06 -39.35 -20.66
C ASN A 202 0.74 -40.63 -21.16
N ASP A 203 1.59 -41.24 -20.31
CA ASP A 203 2.19 -42.54 -20.56
C ASP A 203 1.29 -43.67 -20.02
N LYS A 204 0.61 -44.36 -20.94
CA LYS A 204 -0.29 -45.48 -20.61
C LYS A 204 0.43 -46.80 -20.35
N THR A 205 1.76 -46.85 -20.47
CA THR A 205 2.54 -48.09 -20.31
C THR A 205 2.88 -48.39 -18.85
N ARG A 206 2.68 -47.43 -17.94
CA ARG A 206 2.95 -47.56 -16.52
C ARG A 206 1.88 -46.87 -15.66
N PHE A 207 1.87 -47.21 -14.37
CA PHE A 207 1.12 -46.44 -13.40
C PHE A 207 1.90 -45.19 -12.97
N PRO A 208 1.20 -44.05 -12.76
CA PRO A 208 1.83 -42.79 -12.40
C PRO A 208 2.33 -42.79 -10.94
N GLU A 209 3.41 -42.05 -10.70
CA GLU A 209 3.96 -41.77 -9.37
C GLU A 209 3.45 -40.41 -8.91
N CYS A 210 2.21 -40.41 -8.41
CA CYS A 210 1.45 -39.18 -8.22
C CYS A 210 1.86 -38.42 -6.96
N TYR A 211 1.97 -37.10 -7.08
CA TYR A 211 1.91 -36.17 -5.96
C TYR A 211 1.08 -34.94 -6.36
N VAL A 212 0.58 -34.19 -5.38
CA VAL A 212 -0.15 -32.95 -5.64
C VAL A 212 0.77 -31.77 -5.34
N LYS A 213 0.85 -30.82 -6.27
CA LYS A 213 1.48 -29.52 -6.08
C LYS A 213 0.39 -28.49 -5.81
N ALA A 214 0.56 -27.73 -4.74
CA ALA A 214 -0.33 -26.66 -4.35
C ALA A 214 0.44 -25.34 -4.41
N MET A 215 -0.09 -24.38 -5.18
CA MET A 215 0.50 -23.05 -5.35
C MET A 215 -0.51 -21.98 -4.95
N TRP A 216 -0.04 -21.02 -4.16
CA TRP A 216 -0.83 -19.86 -3.77
C TRP A 216 0.10 -18.64 -3.72
N GLY A 217 -0.12 -17.69 -4.63
CA GLY A 217 0.80 -16.58 -4.87
C GLY A 217 2.22 -17.10 -5.10
N ASN A 218 3.17 -16.65 -4.27
CA ASN A 218 4.58 -17.07 -4.33
C ASN A 218 4.90 -18.32 -3.47
N GLN A 219 3.92 -18.87 -2.74
CA GLN A 219 4.12 -20.07 -1.92
C GLN A 219 3.76 -21.33 -2.72
N ALA A 220 4.64 -22.32 -2.71
CA ALA A 220 4.41 -23.61 -3.33
C ALA A 220 4.78 -24.74 -2.36
N PHE A 221 3.83 -25.64 -2.12
CA PHE A 221 4.04 -26.87 -1.37
C PHE A 221 3.65 -28.06 -2.24
N ARG A 222 4.10 -29.25 -1.85
CA ARG A 222 3.67 -30.49 -2.50
C ARG A 222 3.48 -31.58 -1.46
N THR A 223 2.57 -32.50 -1.75
CA THR A 223 2.44 -33.73 -0.97
C THR A 223 3.63 -34.65 -1.22
N LYS A 224 3.73 -35.70 -0.41
CA LYS A 224 4.57 -36.85 -0.74
C LYS A 224 4.06 -37.55 -2.01
N ILE A 225 4.94 -38.29 -2.67
CA ILE A 225 4.48 -39.26 -3.68
C ILE A 225 3.63 -40.29 -2.97
N CYS A 226 2.48 -40.64 -3.55
CA CYS A 226 1.58 -41.68 -3.05
C CYS A 226 2.08 -43.08 -3.43
N PRO A 227 2.42 -43.96 -2.46
CA PRO A 227 2.51 -45.40 -2.68
C PRO A 227 1.15 -46.07 -2.37
N PRO A 228 0.66 -47.02 -3.18
CA PRO A 228 1.27 -47.60 -4.38
C PRO A 228 1.08 -46.74 -5.64
N LYS A 229 1.78 -47.07 -6.73
CA LYS A 229 1.51 -46.47 -8.05
C LYS A 229 0.11 -46.88 -8.51
N THR A 230 -0.77 -45.91 -8.73
CA THR A 230 -2.20 -46.15 -9.00
C THR A 230 -2.82 -44.95 -9.73
N LEU A 231 -3.97 -45.17 -10.36
CA LEU A 231 -4.80 -44.10 -10.94
C LEU A 231 -5.73 -43.44 -9.92
N ASN A 232 -5.82 -44.01 -8.72
CA ASN A 232 -6.66 -43.52 -7.61
C ASN A 232 -5.81 -43.28 -6.35
N PRO A 233 -4.87 -42.33 -6.37
CA PRO A 233 -3.95 -42.09 -5.26
C PRO A 233 -4.65 -41.48 -4.04
N MET A 234 -4.19 -41.86 -2.86
CA MET A 234 -4.66 -41.31 -1.58
C MET A 234 -3.46 -40.79 -0.76
N TRP A 235 -3.57 -39.57 -0.25
CA TRP A 235 -2.54 -38.91 0.55
C TRP A 235 -3.01 -38.63 1.97
N ASN A 236 -4.19 -38.01 2.10
CA ASN A 236 -4.68 -37.42 3.35
C ASN A 236 -3.59 -36.58 4.05
N GLU A 237 -2.99 -35.65 3.30
CA GLU A 237 -1.86 -34.84 3.73
C GLU A 237 -2.26 -33.36 3.81
N ASP A 238 -1.87 -32.69 4.90
CA ASP A 238 -2.11 -31.27 5.09
C ASP A 238 -0.95 -30.44 4.55
N LEU A 239 -1.27 -29.49 3.68
CA LEU A 239 -0.39 -28.42 3.25
C LEU A 239 -0.85 -27.11 3.92
N LEU A 240 0.06 -26.45 4.64
CA LEU A 240 -0.25 -25.26 5.42
C LEU A 240 0.43 -24.04 4.81
N PHE A 241 -0.38 -23.05 4.42
CA PHE A 241 0.07 -21.78 3.89
C PHE A 241 -0.17 -20.67 4.91
N VAL A 242 0.70 -19.66 4.90
CA VAL A 242 0.45 -18.40 5.60
C VAL A 242 -0.18 -17.44 4.61
N ALA A 243 -1.46 -17.16 4.78
CA ALA A 243 -2.24 -16.29 3.90
C ALA A 243 -2.43 -14.89 4.51
N ALA A 244 -2.24 -13.86 3.70
CA ALA A 244 -2.45 -12.47 4.07
C ALA A 244 -3.72 -11.95 3.39
N GLU A 245 -4.57 -11.22 4.13
CA GLU A 245 -5.65 -10.44 3.49
C GLU A 245 -5.05 -9.27 2.68
N PRO A 246 -5.60 -8.92 1.51
CA PRO A 246 -6.75 -9.54 0.83
C PRO A 246 -6.38 -10.84 0.08
N PHE A 247 -7.27 -11.85 0.13
CA PHE A 247 -7.05 -13.16 -0.51
C PHE A 247 -7.31 -13.12 -2.02
N GLU A 248 -6.49 -12.34 -2.73
CA GLU A 248 -6.65 -12.05 -4.16
C GLU A 248 -6.19 -13.24 -5.03
N ASP A 249 -5.07 -13.86 -4.66
CA ASP A 249 -4.54 -15.00 -5.41
C ASP A 249 -5.39 -16.26 -5.20
N PRO A 250 -5.76 -16.97 -6.28
CA PRO A 250 -6.42 -18.27 -6.16
C PRO A 250 -5.43 -19.35 -5.72
N LEU A 251 -5.94 -20.40 -5.09
CA LEU A 251 -5.18 -21.62 -4.84
C LEU A 251 -5.23 -22.49 -6.09
N VAL A 252 -4.06 -22.82 -6.64
CA VAL A 252 -3.92 -23.71 -7.78
C VAL A 252 -3.42 -25.07 -7.29
N LEU A 253 -4.15 -26.13 -7.61
CA LEU A 253 -3.77 -27.50 -7.31
C LEU A 253 -3.50 -28.23 -8.62
N THR A 254 -2.35 -28.88 -8.76
CA THR A 254 -2.04 -29.76 -9.90
C THR A 254 -1.64 -31.14 -9.40
N VAL A 255 -2.12 -32.17 -10.10
CA VAL A 255 -1.67 -33.55 -9.89
C VAL A 255 -0.55 -33.82 -10.88
N GLU A 256 0.62 -34.18 -10.37
CA GLU A 256 1.83 -34.41 -11.14
C GLU A 256 2.21 -35.89 -11.09
N ASP A 257 2.69 -36.43 -12.21
CA ASP A 257 3.33 -37.75 -12.32
C ASP A 257 4.85 -37.59 -12.44
N ARG A 258 5.59 -38.13 -11.48
CA ARG A 258 7.06 -38.08 -11.53
C ARG A 258 7.61 -39.01 -12.60
N ILE A 259 8.21 -38.44 -13.64
CA ILE A 259 8.86 -39.19 -14.73
C ILE A 259 10.33 -39.48 -14.40
N GLY A 260 11.01 -38.52 -13.79
CA GLY A 260 12.44 -38.60 -13.49
C GLY A 260 12.93 -37.41 -12.66
N PRO A 261 14.25 -37.30 -12.42
CA PRO A 261 14.82 -36.22 -11.64
C PRO A 261 14.52 -34.84 -12.27
N GLY A 262 13.69 -34.04 -11.61
CA GLY A 262 13.31 -32.70 -12.08
C GLY A 262 12.41 -32.67 -13.32
N LYS A 263 11.85 -33.83 -13.70
CA LYS A 263 10.92 -33.94 -14.82
C LYS A 263 9.64 -34.62 -14.35
N ASP A 264 8.56 -33.85 -14.37
CA ASP A 264 7.23 -34.27 -13.96
C ASP A 264 6.24 -33.95 -15.10
N ASP A 265 5.23 -34.81 -15.29
CA ASP A 265 4.15 -34.61 -16.25
C ASP A 265 2.86 -34.27 -15.49
N THR A 266 2.22 -33.16 -15.84
CA THR A 266 0.95 -32.76 -15.22
C THR A 266 -0.20 -33.61 -15.75
N LEU A 267 -0.91 -34.28 -14.84
CA LEU A 267 -2.07 -35.11 -15.13
C LEU A 267 -3.38 -34.31 -15.17
N GLY A 268 -3.40 -33.16 -14.50
CA GLY A 268 -4.50 -32.19 -14.50
C GLY A 268 -4.44 -31.29 -13.27
N GLY A 269 -5.26 -30.24 -13.24
CA GLY A 269 -5.32 -29.34 -12.09
C GLY A 269 -6.65 -28.62 -11.95
N CYS A 270 -6.80 -27.90 -10.85
CA CYS A 270 -7.97 -27.08 -10.57
C CYS A 270 -7.57 -25.76 -9.88
N VAL A 271 -8.45 -24.77 -9.99
CA VAL A 271 -8.29 -23.44 -9.40
C VAL A 271 -9.40 -23.22 -8.38
N ILE A 272 -9.03 -22.81 -7.17
CA ILE A 272 -9.95 -22.55 -6.07
C ILE A 272 -9.81 -21.08 -5.66
N PRO A 273 -10.80 -20.21 -6.00
CA PRO A 273 -10.77 -18.82 -5.59
C PRO A 273 -10.96 -18.70 -4.08
N LEU A 274 -9.96 -18.18 -3.37
CA LEU A 274 -9.97 -18.12 -1.91
C LEU A 274 -11.03 -17.16 -1.35
N HIS A 275 -11.41 -16.12 -2.09
CA HIS A 275 -12.48 -15.20 -1.70
C HIS A 275 -13.84 -15.90 -1.51
N SER A 276 -14.04 -17.06 -2.15
CA SER A 276 -15.27 -17.85 -2.05
C SER A 276 -15.30 -18.78 -0.82
N LEU A 277 -14.16 -18.94 -0.13
CA LEU A 277 -14.06 -19.83 1.02
C LEU A 277 -14.56 -19.13 2.29
N GLN A 278 -15.33 -19.87 3.08
CA GLN A 278 -15.81 -19.38 4.36
C GLN A 278 -14.66 -19.27 5.36
N ARG A 279 -14.44 -18.07 5.89
CA ARG A 279 -13.51 -17.82 6.99
C ARG A 279 -13.98 -18.52 8.26
N ARG A 280 -13.05 -19.12 8.98
CA ARG A 280 -13.34 -19.95 10.14
C ARG A 280 -12.73 -19.38 11.40
N PHE A 281 -13.56 -19.18 12.41
CA PHE A 281 -13.16 -18.71 13.74
C PHE A 281 -13.32 -19.82 14.80
N ASP A 282 -13.66 -21.04 14.37
CA ASP A 282 -13.92 -22.20 15.23
C ASP A 282 -13.18 -23.47 14.76
N HIS A 283 -13.24 -24.54 15.54
CA HIS A 283 -12.55 -25.82 15.28
C HIS A 283 -13.45 -26.90 14.65
N LYS A 284 -14.64 -26.55 14.15
CA LYS A 284 -15.54 -27.52 13.48
C LYS A 284 -14.86 -28.27 12.31
N PRO A 285 -15.30 -29.47 11.93
CA PRO A 285 -14.81 -30.10 10.70
C PRO A 285 -15.26 -29.33 9.45
N VAL A 286 -14.43 -29.29 8.40
CA VAL A 286 -14.82 -28.77 7.08
C VAL A 286 -15.30 -29.95 6.23
N ASN A 287 -16.41 -29.76 5.52
CA ASN A 287 -16.85 -30.75 4.54
C ASN A 287 -15.86 -30.79 3.37
N SER A 288 -15.34 -31.97 3.07
CA SER A 288 -14.54 -32.19 1.86
C SER A 288 -15.40 -31.96 0.61
N ARG A 289 -14.73 -31.56 -0.48
CA ARG A 289 -15.37 -31.35 -1.80
C ARG A 289 -14.49 -31.97 -2.88
N TRP A 290 -15.12 -32.58 -3.86
CA TRP A 290 -14.48 -33.00 -5.10
C TRP A 290 -14.31 -31.80 -6.02
N TYR A 291 -13.16 -31.73 -6.70
CA TYR A 291 -12.87 -30.75 -7.74
C TYR A 291 -12.47 -31.49 -9.01
N ASN A 292 -13.07 -31.12 -10.13
CA ASN A 292 -12.72 -31.70 -11.44
C ASN A 292 -11.34 -31.21 -11.88
N LEU A 293 -10.54 -32.11 -12.46
CA LEU A 293 -9.22 -31.78 -12.97
C LEU A 293 -9.30 -31.40 -14.45
N GLU A 294 -8.77 -30.23 -14.80
CA GLU A 294 -8.64 -29.73 -16.16
C GLU A 294 -7.22 -29.96 -16.68
N LYS A 295 -7.09 -30.27 -17.98
CA LYS A 295 -5.77 -30.50 -18.61
C LYS A 295 -4.93 -29.24 -18.74
N HIS A 296 -5.57 -28.09 -18.85
CA HIS A 296 -4.93 -26.78 -18.93
C HIS A 296 -5.55 -25.88 -17.88
N VAL A 297 -4.83 -25.64 -16.79
CA VAL A 297 -5.25 -24.66 -15.80
C VAL A 297 -4.92 -23.27 -16.36
N ILE A 298 -5.94 -22.57 -16.87
CA ILE A 298 -5.82 -21.17 -17.29
C ILE A 298 -6.07 -20.31 -16.06
N VAL A 299 -5.04 -19.55 -15.65
CA VAL A 299 -5.23 -18.44 -14.72
C VAL A 299 -5.42 -17.20 -15.59
N ASP A 300 -6.66 -16.72 -15.73
CA ASP A 300 -6.91 -15.48 -16.46
C ASP A 300 -6.18 -14.31 -15.77
N GLY A 301 -5.15 -13.75 -16.42
CA GLY A 301 -4.46 -12.54 -15.94
C GLY A 301 -2.97 -12.41 -16.26
N GLU A 302 -2.57 -12.49 -17.54
CA GLU A 302 -1.38 -11.80 -18.07
C GLU A 302 -1.79 -10.79 -19.15
#